data_AF-A0A1A7R291-F1
#
_entry.id   AF-A0A1A7R291-F1
#
_cell.length_a   1.000
_cell.length_b   1.000
_cell.length_c   1.000
_cell.angle_alpha   90.00
_cell.angle_beta   90.00
_cell.angle_gamma   90.00
#
_symmetry.space_group_name_H-M   'P 1'
#
loop_
_entity.id
_entity.type
_entity.pdbx_description
1 polymer ?
#
loop_
_entity_poly.entity_id
_entity_poly.type
_entity_poly.pdbx_seq_one_letter_code
_entity_poly.pdbx_strand_id
1 'polypeptide(L)' 'MKYILIFLFIATLGSIAAGFLLETAYSEKLIGFGIMGIFFILFPLFTYHRWKDKNLKDYMLNKENLDKMRDKEKYKR' A
#
# COMPACT_ATOMS: atom_id res chain seq x y z
N MET A 1 -10.10 0.12 9.12
CA MET A 1 -9.19 0.44 7.99
C MET A 1 -9.27 -0.61 6.88
N LYS A 2 -9.06 -1.91 7.17
CA LYS A 2 -9.08 -2.98 6.13
C LYS A 2 -10.29 -2.92 5.18
N TYR A 3 -11.51 -2.78 5.70
CA TYR A 3 -12.72 -2.70 4.85
C TYR A 3 -12.79 -1.42 4.00
N ILE A 4 -12.31 -0.30 4.52
CA ILE A 4 -12.25 0.98 3.78
C ILE A 4 -11.26 0.87 2.62
N LEU A 5 -10.10 0.25 2.86
CA LEU A 5 -9.10 0.00 1.81
C LEU A 5 -9.63 -0.93 0.72
N ILE A 6 -10.34 -2.00 1.11
CA ILE A 6 -10.97 -2.91 0.15
C ILE A 6 -12.05 -2.20 -0.66
N PHE A 7 -12.89 -1.40 -0.01
CA PHE A 7 -13.92 -0.60 -0.68
C PHE A 7 -13.31 0.37 -1.70
N LEU A 8 -12.30 1.15 -1.30
CA LEU A 8 -11.59 2.06 -2.20
C LEU A 8 -10.94 1.31 -3.36
N PHE A 9 -10.34 0.16 -3.09
CA PHE A 9 -9.71 -0.66 -4.12
C PHE A 9 -10.72 -1.13 -5.17
N ILE A 10 -11.85 -1.67 -4.73
CA ILE A 10 -12.94 -2.09 -5.62
C ILE A 10 -13.50 -0.89 -6.39
N ALA A 11 -13.68 0.27 -5.76
CA ALA A 11 -14.15 1.48 -6.43
C ALA A 11 -13.19 1.96 -7.53
N THR A 12 -11.88 1.97 -7.27
CA THR A 12 -10.88 2.35 -8.28
C THR A 12 -10.79 1.34 -9.41
N LEU A 13 -10.83 0.04 -9.11
CA LEU A 13 -10.87 -1.01 -10.14
C LEU A 13 -12.16 -0.90 -10.98
N GLY A 14 -13.29 -0.64 -10.34
CA GLY A 14 -14.57 -0.41 -11.02
C GLY A 14 -14.50 0.80 -11.96
N SER A 15 -13.89 1.91 -11.53
CA SER A 15 -13.71 3.10 -12.38
C SER A 15 -12.85 2.81 -13.61
N ILE A 16 -11.74 2.09 -13.42
CA ILE A 16 -10.84 1.72 -14.52
C ILE A 16 -11.53 0.75 -15.48
N ALA A 17 -12.16 -0.30 -14.95
CA ALA A 17 -12.90 -1.27 -15.75
C ALA A 17 -14.05 -0.62 -16.53
N ALA A 18 -14.82 0.27 -15.88
CA ALA A 18 -15.88 1.03 -16.53
C ALA A 18 -15.34 1.93 -17.65
N GLY A 19 -14.17 2.56 -17.46
CA GLY A 19 -13.52 3.34 -18.51
C GLY A 19 -13.06 2.52 -19.71
N PHE A 20 -12.72 1.24 -19.53
CA PHE A 20 -12.38 0.34 -20.65
C PHE A 20 -13.60 -0.31 -21.32
N LEU A 21 -14.68 -0.55 -20.56
CA LEU A 21 -15.85 -1.26 -21.05
C LEU A 21 -16.94 -0.36 -21.63
N LEU A 22 -17.00 0.90 -21.20
CA LEU A 22 -17.97 1.87 -21.69
C LEU A 22 -17.32 2.70 -22.80
N GLU A 23 -17.92 2.73 -24.00
CA GLU A 23 -17.54 3.66 -25.08
C GLU A 23 -18.24 5.00 -24.85
N THR A 24 -17.70 5.81 -23.93
CA THR A 24 -18.21 7.16 -23.64
C THR A 24 -17.11 8.19 -23.86
N ALA A 25 -17.49 9.44 -24.13
CA ALA A 25 -16.53 10.53 -24.26
C ALA A 25 -15.71 10.79 -22.98
N TYR A 26 -16.10 10.20 -21.84
CA TYR A 26 -15.45 10.37 -20.54
C TYR A 26 -14.62 9.17 -20.11
N SER A 27 -14.49 8.14 -20.96
CA SER A 27 -13.83 6.88 -20.63
C SER A 27 -12.37 7.05 -20.19
N GLU A 28 -11.59 7.88 -20.88
CA GLU A 28 -10.22 8.18 -20.47
C GLU A 28 -10.15 8.92 -19.12
N LYS A 29 -11.13 9.78 -18.84
CA LYS A 29 -11.21 10.50 -17.55
C LYS A 29 -11.52 9.54 -16.40
N LEU A 30 -12.36 8.53 -16.62
CA LEU A 30 -12.67 7.50 -15.62
C LEU A 30 -11.44 6.65 -15.27
N ILE A 31 -10.63 6.32 -16.27
CA ILE A 31 -9.36 5.61 -16.08
C ILE A 31 -8.39 6.50 -15.29
N GLY A 32 -8.19 7.75 -15.72
CA GLY A 32 -7.33 8.71 -15.06
C GLY A 32 -7.71 8.96 -13.59
N PHE A 33 -9.00 9.10 -13.32
CA PHE A 33 -9.51 9.29 -11.96
C PHE A 33 -9.30 8.06 -11.08
N GLY A 34 -9.49 6.85 -11.64
CA GLY A 34 -9.18 5.60 -10.95
C GLY A 34 -7.70 5.50 -10.57
N ILE A 35 -6.79 5.83 -11.49
CA ILE A 35 -5.34 5.83 -11.24
C ILE A 35 -4.95 6.89 -10.21
N MET A 36 -5.47 8.12 -10.31
CA MET A 36 -5.23 9.16 -9.31
C MET A 36 -5.73 8.75 -7.92
N GLY A 37 -6.91 8.12 -7.84
CA GLY A 37 -7.44 7.57 -6.60
C GLY A 37 -6.53 6.50 -5.99
N ILE A 38 -5.95 5.63 -6.83
CA ILE A 38 -4.97 4.63 -6.38
C ILE A 38 -3.75 5.31 -5.79
N PHE A 39 -3.17 6.29 -6.49
CA PHE A 39 -1.90 6.89 -6.13
C PHE A 39 -1.99 7.85 -4.95
N PHE A 40 -3.00 8.73 -4.92
CA PHE A 40 -3.12 9.77 -3.90
C PHE A 40 -3.90 9.33 -2.66
N ILE A 41 -4.77 8.33 -2.76
CA ILE A 41 -5.64 7.92 -1.64
C ILE A 41 -5.26 6.53 -1.15
N LEU A 42 -5.33 5.53 -2.03
CA LEU A 42 -5.13 4.13 -1.67
C LEU A 42 -3.71 3.86 -1.20
N PHE A 43 -2.70 4.36 -1.91
CA PHE A 43 -1.30 4.15 -1.57
C PHE A 43 -0.91 4.73 -0.20
N PRO A 44 -1.19 6.02 0.09
CA PRO A 44 -0.89 6.60 1.39
C PRO A 44 -1.67 5.94 2.52
N LEU A 45 -2.96 5.66 2.30
CA LEU A 45 -3.81 5.03 3.31
C LEU A 45 -3.39 3.58 3.59
N PHE A 46 -2.99 2.83 2.55
CA PHE A 46 -2.48 1.48 2.68
C PHE A 46 -1.15 1.48 3.45
N THR A 47 -0.23 2.35 3.06
CA THR A 47 1.06 2.51 3.74
C THR A 47 0.85 2.83 5.21
N TYR A 48 0.01 3.83 5.51
CA TYR A 48 -0.33 4.19 6.88
C TYR A 48 -0.92 3.03 7.67
N HIS A 49 -1.91 2.33 7.10
CA HIS A 49 -2.53 1.20 7.78
C HIS A 49 -1.54 0.07 8.07
N ARG A 50 -0.61 -0.21 7.15
CA ARG A 50 0.37 -1.29 7.27
C ARG A 50 1.52 -0.95 8.21
N TRP A 51 1.89 0.33 8.29
CA TRP A 51 3.01 0.82 9.11
C TRP A 51 2.63 1.30 10.50
N LYS A 52 1.33 1.44 10.80
CA LYS A 52 0.84 1.97 12.08
C LYS A 52 1.47 1.30 13.32
N ASP A 53 1.68 -0.02 13.26
CA ASP A 53 2.16 -0.80 14.41
C ASP A 53 3.66 -1.18 14.30
N LYS A 54 4.39 -0.58 13.36
CA LYS A 54 5.81 -0.89 13.11
C LYS A 54 6.70 0.23 13.61
N ASN A 55 7.70 -0.11 14.42
CA ASN A 55 8.72 0.84 14.84
C ASN A 55 9.83 0.92 13.79
N LEU A 56 10.07 2.11 13.27
CA LEU A 56 11.17 2.41 12.33
C LEU A 56 12.53 1.93 12.84
N LYS A 57 12.78 2.08 14.15
CA LYS A 57 14.06 1.77 14.77
C LYS A 57 14.41 0.28 14.68
N ASP A 58 13.40 -0.59 14.66
CA ASP A 58 13.61 -2.05 14.58
C ASP A 58 14.11 -2.50 13.20
N TYR A 59 13.98 -1.64 12.19
CA TYR A 59 14.40 -1.89 10.81
C TYR A 59 15.68 -1.14 10.42
N MET A 60 16.24 -0.32 11.30
CA MET A 60 17.48 0.40 11.04
C MET A 60 18.69 -0.52 11.24
N LEU A 61 19.65 -0.45 10.30
CA LEU A 61 20.97 -1.07 10.43
C LEU A 61 21.86 -0.25 11.38
N ASN A 62 21.52 -0.26 12.66
CA ASN A 62 22.38 0.28 13.72
C ASN A 62 23.20 -0.86 14.35
N LYS A 63 24.27 -0.51 15.09
CA LYS A 63 25.10 -1.51 15.78
C LYS A 63 24.29 -2.42 16.70
N GLU A 64 23.33 -1.86 17.44
CA GLU A 64 22.50 -2.60 18.40
C GLU A 64 21.64 -3.69 17.73
N ASN A 65 21.01 -3.39 16.59
CA ASN A 65 20.20 -4.34 15.83
C ASN A 65 21.06 -5.37 15.11
N LEU A 66 22.23 -4.96 14.60
CA LEU A 66 23.20 -5.87 13.99
C LEU A 66 23.75 -6.88 15.01
N ASP A 67 24.07 -6.43 16.22
CA ASP A 67 24.52 -7.30 17.30
C ASP A 67 23.38 -8.24 17.76
N LYS A 68 22.14 -7.74 17.91
CA LYS A 68 20.95 -8.57 18.18
C LYS A 68 20.73 -9.66 17.11
N MET A 69 20.96 -9.37 15.83
CA MET A 69 20.86 -10.35 14.75
C MET A 69 21.96 -11.42 14.86
N ARG A 70 23.19 -10.99 15.12
CA ARG A 70 24.36 -11.88 15.22
C ARG A 70 24.27 -12.81 16.43
N ASP A 71 23.76 -12.32 17.56
CA ASP A 71 23.55 -13.14 18.76
C ASP A 71 22.44 -14.17 18.56
N LYS A 72 21.34 -13.81 17.87
CA LYS A 72 20.28 -14.78 17.49
C LYS A 72 20.81 -15.91 16.60
N GLU A 73 21.75 -15.63 15.71
CA GLU A 73 22.39 -16.69 14.89
C GLU A 73 23.32 -17.57 15.72
N LYS A 74 24.03 -17.00 16.70
CA LYS A 74 24.95 -17.74 17.57
C LYS A 74 24.24 -18.73 18.49
N TYR A 75 23.02 -18.40 18.95
CA TYR A 75 22.16 -19.30 19.73
C TYR A 75 21.44 -20.38 18.90
N LYS A 76 21.42 -20.24 17.57
CA LYS A 76 20.83 -21.22 16.64
C LYS A 76 21.81 -22.31 16.23
N ARG A 77 23.09 -22.15 16.55
CA ARG A 77 24.19 -23.09 16.29
C ARG A 77 24.56 -23.80 17.58
#